data_AF-A0A450XMK9-F1
#
_entry.id   AF-A0A450XMK9-F1
#
_cell.length_a   1.000
_cell.length_b   1.000
_cell.length_c   1.000
_cell.angle_alpha   90.00
_cell.angle_beta   90.00
_cell.angle_gamma   90.00
#
_symmetry.space_group_name_H-M   'P 1'
#
loop_
_entity.id
_entity.type
_entity.pdbx_description
1 polymer ?
#
loop_
_entity_poly.entity_id
_entity_poly.type
_entity_poly.pdbx_seq_one_letter_code
_entity_poly.pdbx_strand_id
1 'polypeptide(L)' 'MTGRTGIGRALYVVAGGKSVIVVRAFVKKTRKTPRHEIGLALERAKKVLQ' A
#
# COMPACT_ATOMS: atom_id res chain seq x y z
N MET A 1 -25.20 -11.77 -11.05
CA MET A 1 -23.80 -12.00 -10.61
C MET A 1 -23.06 -10.67 -10.56
N THR A 2 -23.05 -10.00 -9.40
CA THR A 2 -22.31 -8.73 -9.21
C THR A 2 -20.81 -9.03 -9.14
N GLY A 3 -20.10 -8.83 -10.24
CA GLY A 3 -18.65 -8.98 -10.28
C GLY A 3 -18.00 -8.06 -9.27
N ARG A 4 -17.56 -8.59 -8.12
CA ARG A 4 -16.63 -7.91 -7.22
C ARG A 4 -15.28 -7.88 -7.92
N THR A 5 -15.08 -6.97 -8.87
CA THR A 5 -13.76 -6.76 -9.49
C THR A 5 -12.87 -5.98 -8.51
N GLY A 6 -12.81 -6.43 -7.25
CA GLY A 6 -12.15 -5.82 -6.11
C GLY A 6 -10.65 -6.09 -6.13
N ILE A 7 -9.99 -5.78 -7.23
CA ILE A 7 -8.54 -5.91 -7.32
C ILE A 7 -7.93 -4.90 -6.35
N GLY A 8 -7.32 -5.39 -5.27
CA GLY A 8 -6.61 -4.58 -4.30
C GLY A 8 -5.18 -4.28 -4.73
N ARG A 9 -4.60 -3.19 -4.23
CA ARG A 9 -3.16 -2.94 -4.23
C ARG A 9 -2.70 -2.71 -2.79
N ALA A 10 -1.57 -3.31 -2.45
CA ALA A 10 -0.90 -3.10 -1.18
C ALA A 10 0.49 -2.50 -1.42
N LEU A 11 0.88 -1.55 -0.58
CA LEU A 11 2.21 -0.96 -0.51
C LEU A 11 2.88 -1.47 0.76
N TYR A 12 4.10 -1.97 0.62
CA TYR A 12 4.87 -2.56 1.71
C TYR A 12 6.30 -2.01 1.75
N VAL A 13 6.93 -2.16 2.90
CA VAL A 13 8.36 -1.91 3.11
C VAL A 13 9.01 -3.14 3.72
N VAL A 14 10.32 -3.29 3.51
CA VAL A 14 11.12 -4.33 4.17
C VAL A 14 11.84 -3.68 5.35
N ALA A 15 11.53 -4.13 6.56
CA ALA A 15 12.19 -3.69 7.78
C ALA A 15 13.25 -4.73 8.19
N GLY A 16 14.50 -4.29 8.33
CA GLY A 16 15.60 -5.12 8.86
C GLY A 16 15.91 -6.41 8.08
N GLY A 17 15.51 -6.49 6.80
CA GLY A 17 15.78 -7.63 5.92
C GLY A 17 15.00 -8.93 6.23
N LYS A 18 14.21 -8.96 7.30
CA LYS A 18 13.50 -10.17 7.77
C LYS A 18 11.98 -10.03 7.81
N SER A 19 11.46 -8.79 7.79
CA SER A 19 10.03 -8.51 7.94
C SER A 19 9.51 -7.65 6.79
N VAL A 20 8.39 -8.08 6.19
CA VAL A 20 7.64 -7.30 5.20
C VAL A 20 6.44 -6.67 5.90
N ILE A 21 6.36 -5.34 5.88
CA ILE A 21 5.32 -4.58 6.58
C ILE A 21 4.45 -3.88 5.55
N VAL A 22 3.17 -4.23 5.52
CA VAL A 22 2.18 -3.57 4.66
C VAL A 22 1.76 -2.26 5.32
N VAL A 23 2.11 -1.13 4.70
CA VAL A 23 1.84 0.21 5.23
C VAL A 23 0.53 0.80 4.71
N ARG A 24 0.04 0.32 3.56
CA ARG A 24 -1.23 0.77 2.95
C ARG A 24 -1.82 -0.29 2.04
N ALA A 25 -3.13 -0.50 2.13
CA ALA A 25 -3.89 -1.32 1.19
C ALA A 25 -5.13 -0.55 0.75
N PHE A 26 -5.45 -0.62 -0.55
CA PHE A 26 -6.61 0.08 -1.13
C PHE A 26 -7.17 -0.68 -2.32
N VAL A 27 -8.45 -0.46 -2.63
CA VAL A 27 -9.09 -1.01 -3.83
C VAL A 27 -8.62 -0.22 -5.04
N LYS A 28 -8.11 -0.90 -6.07
CA LYS A 28 -7.69 -0.27 -7.32
C LYS A 28 -8.91 0.33 -8.02
N LYS A 29 -9.01 1.66 -8.00
CA LYS A 29 -10.02 2.42 -8.73
C LYS A 29 -9.48 3.00 -10.05
N THR A 30 -8.17 3.17 -10.16
CA THR A 30 -7.49 3.77 -11.32
C THR A 30 -6.32 2.90 -11.78
N ARG A 31 -5.87 3.07 -13.03
CA ARG A 31 -4.76 2.28 -13.62
C ARG A 31 -3.43 2.60 -12.94
N LYS A 32 -3.13 3.89 -12.77
CA LYS A 32 -1.92 4.39 -12.09
C LYS A 32 -2.14 4.42 -10.58
N THR A 33 -1.09 4.20 -9.80
CA THR A 33 -1.16 4.38 -8.35
C THR A 33 -1.37 5.87 -8.06
N PRO A 34 -2.46 6.26 -7.37
CA PRO A 34 -2.68 7.66 -7.03
C PRO A 34 -1.56 8.19 -6.15
N ARG A 35 -1.12 9.44 -6.38
CA ARG A 35 0.01 10.04 -5.64
C ARG A 35 -0.27 10.19 -4.15
N HIS A 36 -1.54 10.41 -3.76
CA HIS A 36 -1.93 10.52 -2.35
C HIS A 36 -1.75 9.19 -1.59
N GLU A 37 -2.01 8.06 -2.25
CA GLU A 37 -1.79 6.73 -1.67
C GLU A 37 -0.32 6.49 -1.36
N ILE A 38 0.57 6.95 -2.26
CA ILE A 38 2.02 6.86 -2.12
C ILE A 38 2.50 7.75 -0.98
N GLY A 39 2.06 9.01 -0.92
CA GLY A 39 2.42 9.93 0.15
C GLY A 39 2.06 9.38 1.54
N LEU A 40 0.85 8.85 1.69
CA LEU A 40 0.42 8.22 2.95
C LEU A 40 1.23 6.97 3.30
N ALA A 41 1.62 6.17 2.31
CA ALA A 41 2.47 5.00 2.55
C ALA A 41 3.88 5.41 3.02
N LEU A 42 4.46 6.48 2.45
CA LEU A 42 5.77 7.00 2.86
C LEU A 42 5.74 7.57 4.27
N GLU A 43 4.72 8.35 4.63
CA GLU A 43 4.55 8.87 5.98
C GLU A 43 4.41 7.76 7.03
N ARG A 44 3.73 6.65 6.68
CA ARG A 44 3.62 5.47 7.55
C ARG A 44 4.93 4.68 7.61
N ALA A 45 5.64 4.56 6.50
CA ALA A 45 6.93 3.86 6.45
C ALA A 45 7.96 4.52 7.36
N LYS A 46 8.00 5.87 7.43
CA LYS A 46 8.88 6.59 8.36
C LYS A 46 8.66 6.15 9.82
N LYS A 47 7.40 5.97 10.24
CA LYS A 47 7.07 5.52 11.60
C LYS A 47 7.46 4.08 11.91
N VAL A 48 7.65 3.26 10.87
CA VAL A 48 7.99 1.84 10.98
C VAL A 48 9.50 1.61 10.91
N LEU A 49 10.23 2.50 10.23
CA LEU A 49 11.69 2.45 10.08
C LEU A 49 12.45 3.39 11.03
N GLN A 50 11.73 4.11 11.90
CA GLN A 50 12.31 4.80 13.05
C GLN A 50 12.78 3.79 14.09
#